data_AF-A0A529PUK1-F1
#
_entry.id   AF-A0A529PUK1-F1
#
_cell.length_a   1.000
_cell.length_b   1.000
_cell.length_c   1.000
_cell.angle_alpha   90.00
_cell.angle_beta   90.00
_cell.angle_gamma   90.00
#
_symmetry.space_group_name_H-M   'P 1'
#
loop_
_entity.id
_entity.type
_entity.pdbx_description
1 polymer ?
#
loop_
_entity_poly.entity_id
_entity_poly.type
_entity_poly.pdbx_seq_one_letter_code
_entity_poly.pdbx_strand_id
1 'polypeptide(L)' 'VAEAKKNLGFHQSILSDIKQGIAGGALNDADRQQAEERLFAAKARMQEATEELEAAKIRFFKNVGKPLTSPSRPAD' A
#
# COMPACT_ATOMS: atom_id res chain seq x y z
N VAL A 1 -1.30 3.53 7.23
CA VAL A 1 -1.39 2.08 6.89
C VAL A 1 -2.66 1.71 6.10
N ALA A 2 -3.87 2.02 6.59
CA ALA A 2 -5.12 1.61 5.90
C ALA A 2 -5.20 2.06 4.43
N GLU A 3 -4.89 3.34 4.15
CA GLU A 3 -4.84 3.85 2.77
C GLU A 3 -3.77 3.16 1.91
N ALA A 4 -2.58 2.89 2.46
CA ALA A 4 -1.54 2.15 1.76
C ALA A 4 -1.97 0.72 1.42
N LYS A 5 -2.71 0.06 2.34
CA LYS A 5 -3.30 -1.27 2.11
C LYS A 5 -4.37 -1.23 1.01
N LYS A 6 -5.25 -0.22 1.01
CA LYS A 6 -6.24 -0.01 -0.04
C LYS A 6 -5.58 0.21 -1.41
N ASN A 7 -4.52 1.03 -1.44
CA ASN A 7 -3.75 1.29 -2.65
C ASN A 7 -3.07 0.02 -3.21
N LEU A 8 -2.49 -0.79 -2.32
CA LEU A 8 -1.93 -2.09 -2.70
C LEU A 8 -2.99 -2.99 -3.35
N GLY A 9 -4.17 -3.09 -2.73
CA GLY A 9 -5.29 -3.88 -3.28
C GLY A 9 -5.76 -3.38 -4.65
N PHE A 10 -5.82 -2.06 -4.84
CA PHE A 10 -6.17 -1.45 -6.12
C PHE A 10 -5.15 -1.78 -7.24
N HIS A 11 -3.85 -1.72 -6.95
CA HIS A 11 -2.85 -2.10 -7.93
C HIS A 11 -2.80 -3.62 -8.21
N GLN A 12 -3.16 -4.45 -7.23
CA GLN A 12 -3.34 -5.89 -7.44
C GLN A 12 -4.51 -6.18 -8.39
N SER A 13 -5.64 -5.48 -8.27
CA SER A 13 -6.78 -5.66 -9.17
C SER A 13 -6.43 -5.21 -10.59
N ILE A 14 -5.77 -4.07 -10.76
CA ILE A 14 -5.31 -3.60 -12.08
C ILE A 14 -4.41 -4.65 -12.76
N LEU A 15 -3.45 -5.23 -12.04
CA LEU A 15 -2.57 -6.25 -12.63
C LEU A 15 -3.34 -7.51 -13.05
N SER A 16 -4.39 -7.87 -12.30
CA SER A 16 -5.29 -8.97 -12.68
C SER A 16 -6.02 -8.64 -13.98
N ASP A 17 -6.61 -7.45 -14.09
CA ASP A 17 -7.36 -7.01 -15.27
C ASP A 17 -6.45 -6.94 -16.50
N ILE A 18 -5.21 -6.46 -16.35
CA ILE A 18 -4.23 -6.42 -17.43
C ILE A 18 -3.88 -7.82 -17.92
N LYS A 19 -3.68 -8.79 -17.02
CA LYS A 19 -3.41 -10.18 -17.40
C LYS A 19 -4.56 -10.78 -18.22
N GLN A 20 -5.80 -10.44 -17.88
CA GLN A 20 -6.97 -10.85 -18.67
C GLN A 20 -7.01 -10.16 -20.04
N GLY A 21 -6.72 -8.86 -20.10
CA GLY A 21 -6.64 -8.11 -21.36
C GLY A 21 -5.55 -8.63 -22.31
N ILE A 22 -4.41 -9.08 -21.78
CA ILE A 22 -3.35 -9.75 -22.57
C ILE A 22 -3.86 -11.07 -23.12
N ALA A 23 -4.52 -11.90 -22.30
CA ALA A 23 -5.10 -13.16 -22.76
C ALA A 23 -6.15 -12.97 -23.86
N GLY A 24 -6.86 -11.83 -23.85
CA GLY A 24 -7.79 -11.41 -24.90
C GLY A 24 -7.15 -10.69 -26.09
N GLY A 25 -5.82 -10.48 -26.08
CA GLY A 25 -5.09 -9.79 -27.16
C GLY A 25 -5.24 -8.26 -27.20
N ALA A 26 -5.89 -7.65 -26.21
CA ALA A 26 -6.14 -6.21 -26.15
C ALA A 26 -4.98 -5.42 -25.51
N LEU A 27 -4.13 -6.09 -24.72
CA LEU A 27 -2.99 -5.52 -24.01
C LEU A 27 -1.73 -6.33 -24.30
N ASN A 28 -0.58 -5.79 -23.94
CA ASN A 28 0.72 -6.43 -24.20
C ASN A 28 1.60 -6.53 -22.93
N ASP A 29 2.77 -7.12 -23.10
CA ASP A 29 3.72 -7.35 -21.99
C ASP A 29 4.26 -6.05 -21.36
N ALA A 30 4.31 -4.94 -22.09
CA ALA A 30 4.73 -3.64 -21.54
C ALA A 30 3.68 -3.10 -20.54
N ASP A 31 2.39 -3.29 -20.83
CA ASP A 31 1.30 -2.92 -19.89
C ASP A 31 1.42 -3.73 -18.60
N ARG A 32 1.75 -5.02 -18.69
CA ARG A 32 2.03 -5.86 -17.53
C ARG A 32 3.20 -5.33 -16.72
N GLN A 33 4.33 -5.05 -17.37
CA GLN A 33 5.53 -4.56 -16.68
C GLN A 33 5.26 -3.25 -15.93
N GLN A 34 4.58 -2.29 -16.56
CA GLN A 34 4.22 -1.02 -15.90
C GLN A 34 3.32 -1.23 -14.68
N ALA A 35 2.37 -2.16 -14.76
CA ALA A 35 1.50 -2.47 -13.63
C ALA A 35 2.23 -3.21 -12.51
N GLU A 36 3.18 -4.09 -12.85
CA GLU A 36 4.06 -4.74 -11.87
C GLU A 36 4.93 -3.72 -11.13
N GLU A 37 5.55 -2.77 -11.84
CA GLU A 37 6.31 -1.67 -11.24
C GLU A 37 5.47 -0.85 -10.25
N ARG A 38 4.24 -0.47 -10.65
CA ARG A 38 3.31 0.25 -9.76
C ARG A 38 2.91 -0.59 -8.56
N LEU A 39 2.68 -1.90 -8.74
CA LEU A 39 2.39 -2.81 -7.64
C LEU A 39 3.57 -2.92 -6.67
N PHE A 40 4.81 -2.98 -7.16
CA PHE A 40 6.01 -2.97 -6.33
C PHE A 40 6.15 -1.66 -5.55
N ALA A 41 5.91 -0.52 -6.20
CA ALA A 41 5.89 0.78 -5.52
C ALA A 41 4.81 0.82 -4.43
N ALA A 42 3.62 0.25 -4.67
CA ALA A 42 2.56 0.18 -3.68
C ALA A 42 2.93 -0.71 -2.47
N LYS A 43 3.63 -1.84 -2.72
CA LYS A 43 4.18 -2.70 -1.66
C LYS A 43 5.21 -1.94 -0.81
N ALA A 44 6.13 -1.22 -1.46
CA ALA A 44 7.12 -0.42 -0.76
C ALA A 44 6.46 0.63 0.15
N ARG A 45 5.48 1.38 -0.37
CA ARG A 45 4.73 2.36 0.45
C ARG A 45 3.95 1.72 1.61
N MET A 46 3.44 0.50 1.44
CA MET A 46 2.78 -0.22 2.53
C MET A 46 3.76 -0.61 3.65
N GLN A 47 4.97 -1.03 3.27
CA GLN A 47 6.05 -1.30 4.21
C GLN A 47 6.47 -0.02 4.94
N GLU A 48 6.78 1.06 4.21
CA GLU A 48 7.15 2.37 4.77
C GLU A 48 6.08 2.89 5.74
N ALA A 49 4.80 2.83 5.35
CA ALA A 49 3.71 3.28 6.22
C ALA A 49 3.56 2.43 7.48
N THR A 50 3.95 1.15 7.43
CA THR A 50 3.94 0.25 8.60
C THR A 50 5.09 0.59 9.54
N GLU A 51 6.29 0.80 8.99
CA GLU A 51 7.46 1.23 9.74
C GLU A 51 7.25 2.60 10.38
N GLU A 52 6.67 3.55 9.65
CA GLU A 52 6.36 4.87 10.15
C GLU A 52 5.34 4.82 11.30
N LEU A 53 4.34 3.94 11.22
CA LEU A 53 3.38 3.74 12.30
C LEU A 53 4.07 3.19 13.56
N GLU A 54 4.94 2.19 13.41
CA GLU A 54 5.70 1.65 14.54
C GLU A 54 6.64 2.70 15.15
N ALA A 55 7.35 3.47 14.31
CA ALA A 55 8.18 4.57 14.76
C ALA A 55 7.36 5.65 15.49
N ALA A 56 6.14 5.94 15.01
CA ALA A 56 5.22 6.88 15.66
C ALA A 56 4.75 6.36 17.02
N LYS A 57 4.40 5.07 17.14
CA LYS A 57 4.06 4.44 18.42
C LYS A 57 5.21 4.53 19.43
N ILE A 58 6.45 4.27 18.99
CA ILE A 58 7.64 4.39 19.85
C ILE A 58 7.83 5.83 20.31
N ARG A 59 7.75 6.81 19.41
CA ARG A 59 7.86 8.24 19.76
C ARG A 59 6.77 8.67 20.74
N PHE A 60 5.53 8.24 20.50
CA PHE A 60 4.41 8.51 21.41
C PHE A 60 4.68 7.95 22.80
N PHE A 61 5.10 6.68 22.90
CA PHE A 61 5.41 6.05 24.18
C PHE A 61 6.55 6.79 24.91
N LYS A 62 7.62 7.16 24.21
CA LYS A 62 8.74 7.92 24.80
C LYS A 62 8.28 9.28 25.37
N ASN A 63 7.34 9.95 24.71
CA ASN A 63 6.91 11.30 25.11
C ASN A 63 5.78 11.29 26.15
N VAL A 64 4.88 10.31 26.10
CA VAL A 64 3.66 10.26 26.93
C VAL A 64 3.77 9.25 28.07
N GLY A 65 4.70 8.28 27.97
CA GLY A 65 4.88 7.21 28.96
C GLY A 65 3.77 6.14 28.92
N LYS A 66 2.85 6.20 27.95
CA LYS A 66 1.77 5.23 27.75
C LYS A 66 1.76 4.73 26.30
N PRO A 67 1.45 3.45 26.06
CA PRO A 67 1.42 2.91 24.71
C PRO A 67 0.26 3.52 23.90
N LEU A 68 0.47 3.70 22.60
CA LEU A 68 -0.59 4.12 21.69
C LEU A 68 -1.47 2.91 21.33
N THR A 69 -2.65 2.81 21.93
CA THR A 69 -3.62 1.75 21.66
C THR A 69 -4.77 2.26 20.79
N SER A 70 -5.12 1.49 19.75
CA SER A 70 -6.24 1.77 18.84
C SER A 70 -6.34 3.22 18.32
N PRO A 71 -5.28 3.78 17.73
CA PRO A 71 -5.31 5.16 17.24
C PRO A 71 -6.32 5.29 16.09
N SER A 72 -7.21 6.28 16.20
CA SER A 72 -8.05 6.73 15.09
C SER A 72 -7.43 7.96 14.42
N ARG A 73 -7.68 8.11 13.12
CA ARG A 73 -7.33 9.33 12.40
C ARG A 73 -8.33 10.43 12.83
N PRO A 74 -7.87 11.68 13.07
CA PRO A 74 -8.79 12.81 13.23
C PRO A 74 -9.71 12.93 12.00
N ALA A 75 -10.92 13.48 12.19
CA ALA A 75 -11.77 13.80 11.05
C ALA A 75 -11.03 14.76 10.12
N ASP A 76 -11.09 14.50 8.81
CA ASP A 76 -10.52 15.38 7.78
C ASP A 76 -11.31 16.69 7.68
#